data_AF-A0A6M2C4C0-F1
#
_entry.id   AF-A0A6M2C4C0-F1
#
_cell.length_a   1.000
_cell.length_b   1.000
_cell.length_c   1.000
_cell.angle_alpha   90.00
_cell.angle_beta   90.00
_cell.angle_gamma   90.00
#
_symmetry.space_group_name_H-M   'P 1'
#
loop_
_entity.id
_entity.type
_entity.pdbx_description
1 polymer ?
#
loop_
_entity_poly.entity_id
_entity_poly.type
_entity_poly.pdbx_seq_one_letter_code
_entity_poly.pdbx_strand_id
1 'polypeptide(L)'
;MKNIILSSIAFVFLFTACNQKNKEVENLNSEIVAPAVETPSIDVNDIKPEIEIKKAASSSFSINGVVNEYLSLKNALVNDDSKAAALAAEKLVVTLSDLNSSSLDSKGKNNFDGIAAEMIKDLKHISGNAGKMDHQREYFALLSKEVTDLVKNFGTDRKLYKDYCPMYDGGKSGYWISETKEIKNPYYGSEMLSCGGIVETLK
;
A
#
# COMPACT_ATOMS: atom_id res chain seq x y z
N MET A 1 -25.84 53.66 8.00
CA MET A 1 -27.02 52.86 8.36
C MET A 1 -27.36 51.97 7.17
N LYS A 2 -26.94 50.71 7.17
CA LYS A 2 -27.24 49.72 6.12
C LYS A 2 -27.82 48.49 6.83
N ASN A 3 -29.05 48.15 6.45
CA ASN A 3 -29.89 47.19 7.15
C ASN A 3 -29.52 45.77 6.72
N ILE A 4 -29.22 44.91 7.69
CA ILE A 4 -28.92 43.48 7.49
C ILE A 4 -30.26 42.73 7.55
N ILE A 5 -30.61 42.04 6.47
CA ILE A 5 -31.83 41.22 6.36
C ILE A 5 -31.56 39.86 7.02
N LEU A 6 -32.45 39.50 7.95
CA LEU A 6 -32.40 38.27 8.73
C LEU A 6 -32.69 37.00 7.91
N SER A 7 -31.90 35.99 8.23
CA SER A 7 -32.04 34.55 8.00
C SER A 7 -33.40 33.99 8.42
N SER A 8 -33.90 32.98 7.68
CA SER A 8 -34.55 31.75 8.20
C SER A 8 -35.08 30.89 7.03
N ILE A 9 -34.43 29.77 6.71
CA ILE A 9 -35.06 28.65 5.99
C ILE A 9 -34.86 27.40 6.82
N ALA A 10 -35.95 26.93 7.42
CA ALA A 10 -36.04 25.67 8.12
C ALA A 10 -36.10 24.52 7.11
N PHE A 11 -35.15 23.58 7.23
CA PHE A 11 -35.25 22.27 6.57
C PHE A 11 -35.65 21.24 7.63
N VAL A 12 -36.90 20.77 7.53
CA VAL A 12 -37.41 19.58 8.21
C VAL A 12 -37.84 18.62 7.11
N PHE A 13 -37.48 17.34 7.25
CA PHE A 13 -38.10 16.11 6.73
C PHE A 13 -36.99 15.05 6.57
N LEU A 14 -37.11 13.77 6.91
CA LEU A 14 -37.98 12.95 7.75
C LEU A 14 -37.25 11.59 7.78
N PHE A 15 -37.07 10.98 8.95
CA PHE A 15 -36.53 9.62 9.06
C PHE A 15 -37.58 8.60 8.60
N THR A 16 -37.17 7.61 7.78
CA THR A 16 -37.92 6.38 7.52
C THR A 16 -37.12 5.18 8.00
N ALA A 17 -37.80 4.27 8.70
CA ALA A 17 -37.25 3.15 9.45
C ALA A 17 -37.48 1.79 8.76
N CYS A 18 -36.60 0.84 9.11
CA CYS A 18 -36.69 -0.64 9.20
C CYS A 18 -37.68 -1.48 8.37
N ASN A 19 -37.19 -2.62 7.83
CA ASN A 19 -37.64 -3.98 8.24
C ASN A 19 -36.71 -5.11 7.69
N GLN A 20 -36.20 -6.00 8.55
CA GLN A 20 -36.53 -7.45 8.74
C GLN A 20 -36.32 -8.37 7.51
N LYS A 21 -35.76 -9.59 7.59
CA LYS A 21 -35.87 -10.63 8.64
C LYS A 21 -34.85 -11.76 8.41
N ASN A 22 -34.56 -12.46 9.52
CA ASN A 22 -33.78 -13.69 9.68
C ASN A 22 -34.25 -14.90 8.82
N LYS A 23 -33.33 -15.86 8.62
CA LYS A 23 -33.46 -17.32 8.83
C LYS A 23 -32.07 -17.95 8.59
N GLU A 24 -31.35 -18.32 9.64
CA GLU A 24 -31.40 -19.59 10.39
C GLU A 24 -30.61 -20.71 9.71
N VAL A 25 -29.70 -21.27 10.52
CA VAL A 25 -28.76 -22.36 10.25
C VAL A 25 -29.53 -23.68 10.32
N GLU A 26 -29.22 -24.62 9.43
CA GLU A 26 -29.36 -26.03 9.80
C GLU A 26 -28.31 -26.89 9.09
N ASN A 27 -27.59 -27.64 9.90
CA ASN A 27 -26.61 -28.64 9.57
C ASN A 27 -27.11 -29.89 10.28
N LEU A 28 -27.32 -31.02 9.59
CA LEU A 28 -27.31 -32.34 10.22
C LEU A 28 -27.32 -33.49 9.21
N ASN A 29 -26.50 -34.47 9.58
CA ASN A 29 -26.12 -35.69 8.88
C ASN A 29 -27.23 -36.76 8.88
N SER A 30 -27.15 -37.74 7.98
CA SER A 30 -27.69 -39.09 8.24
C SER A 30 -27.01 -40.18 7.39
N GLU A 31 -26.05 -40.85 8.03
CA GLU A 31 -25.87 -42.29 8.25
C GLU A 31 -26.24 -43.38 7.19
N ILE A 32 -25.19 -44.13 6.78
CA ILE A 32 -24.97 -45.61 6.65
C ILE A 32 -26.03 -46.51 6.00
N VAL A 33 -25.60 -47.29 4.97
CA VAL A 33 -25.77 -48.78 4.89
C VAL A 33 -24.62 -49.39 4.04
N ALA A 34 -23.87 -50.33 4.61
CA ALA A 34 -22.96 -51.25 3.92
C ALA A 34 -23.71 -52.50 3.41
N PRO A 35 -23.18 -53.27 2.45
CA PRO A 35 -22.48 -54.49 2.89
C PRO A 35 -21.30 -54.99 2.02
N ALA A 36 -20.36 -55.61 2.75
CA ALA A 36 -19.57 -56.82 2.48
C ALA A 36 -18.86 -57.08 1.12
N VAL A 37 -17.52 -57.05 1.21
CA VAL A 37 -16.51 -58.09 0.88
C VAL A 37 -16.56 -58.76 -0.51
N GLU A 38 -15.49 -58.55 -1.28
CA GLU A 38 -14.62 -59.63 -1.79
C GLU A 38 -13.24 -59.05 -2.16
N THR A 39 -12.18 -59.77 -1.79
CA THR A 39 -10.78 -59.42 -2.10
C THR A 39 -10.38 -60.04 -3.44
N PRO A 40 -9.50 -59.36 -4.19
CA PRO A 40 -8.27 -60.04 -4.56
C PRO A 40 -7.01 -59.19 -4.36
N SER A 41 -5.97 -59.91 -3.93
CA SER A 41 -4.54 -59.58 -3.85
C SER A 41 -3.94 -58.87 -5.06
N ILE A 42 -2.89 -58.06 -4.82
CA ILE A 42 -1.75 -57.60 -5.68
C ILE A 42 -1.39 -56.20 -5.11
N ASP A 43 -0.15 -55.76 -4.86
CA ASP A 43 1.21 -56.27 -4.86
C ASP A 43 2.00 -55.23 -4.05
N VAL A 44 2.92 -55.69 -3.21
CA VAL A 44 3.75 -54.84 -2.35
C VAL A 44 4.94 -54.44 -3.21
N ASN A 45 4.99 -53.20 -3.71
CA ASN A 45 6.23 -52.45 -3.92
C ASN A 45 5.99 -50.98 -4.31
N ASP A 46 6.84 -50.12 -3.76
CA ASP A 46 7.09 -48.73 -4.13
C ASP A 46 6.03 -47.67 -3.86
N ILE A 47 5.87 -47.30 -2.59
CA ILE A 47 5.71 -45.87 -2.23
C ILE A 47 6.53 -45.59 -0.96
N LYS A 48 7.73 -45.03 -1.14
CA LYS A 48 8.41 -44.26 -0.08
C LYS A 48 7.63 -42.96 0.09
N PRO A 49 6.97 -42.68 1.23
CA PRO A 49 6.49 -41.34 1.47
C PRO A 49 7.71 -40.51 1.86
N GLU A 50 8.28 -39.82 0.87
CA GLU A 50 9.16 -38.70 1.15
C GLU A 50 8.26 -37.60 1.72
N ILE A 51 8.18 -37.58 3.05
CA ILE A 51 7.64 -36.45 3.79
C ILE A 51 8.62 -35.31 3.54
N GLU A 52 8.37 -34.53 2.48
CA GLU A 52 8.90 -33.19 2.38
C GLU A 52 8.35 -32.41 3.57
N ILE A 53 9.16 -32.37 4.63
CA ILE A 53 9.02 -31.35 5.65
C ILE A 53 9.23 -30.04 4.91
N LYS A 54 8.14 -29.36 4.56
CA LYS A 54 8.15 -27.96 4.19
C LYS A 54 8.75 -27.22 5.38
N LYS A 55 10.07 -27.04 5.34
CA LYS A 55 10.80 -26.12 6.20
C LYS A 55 10.06 -24.80 6.08
N ALA A 56 9.45 -24.37 7.19
CA ALA A 56 8.79 -23.07 7.27
C ALA A 56 9.71 -22.05 6.61
N ALA A 57 9.22 -21.41 5.54
CA ALA A 57 10.00 -20.46 4.78
C ALA A 57 10.54 -19.42 5.77
N SER A 58 11.86 -19.35 5.91
CA SER A 58 12.50 -18.22 6.55
C SER A 58 11.95 -16.98 5.85
N SER A 59 11.27 -16.11 6.59
CA SER A 59 10.70 -14.88 6.02
C SER A 59 11.86 -14.03 5.51
N SER A 60 12.14 -14.13 4.21
CA SER A 60 13.08 -13.25 3.53
C SER A 60 12.63 -11.81 3.75
N PHE A 61 13.57 -10.91 4.06
CA PHE A 61 13.29 -9.48 4.16
C PHE A 61 12.59 -9.00 2.88
N SER A 62 11.47 -8.29 3.02
CA SER A 62 10.70 -7.78 1.88
C SER A 62 10.15 -6.40 2.20
N ILE A 63 10.26 -5.48 1.24
CA ILE A 63 9.74 -4.11 1.35
C ILE A 63 8.40 -3.93 0.62
N ASN A 64 7.77 -5.00 0.11
CA ASN A 64 6.60 -4.88 -0.75
C ASN A 64 5.42 -4.18 -0.06
N GLY A 65 5.25 -4.38 1.26
CA GLY A 65 4.28 -3.63 2.06
C GLY A 65 4.55 -2.12 2.07
N VAL A 66 5.81 -1.73 2.26
CA VAL A 66 6.26 -0.32 2.21
C VAL A 66 6.00 0.28 0.83
N VAL A 67 6.32 -0.45 -0.24
CA VAL A 67 6.05 -0.03 -1.63
C VAL A 67 4.55 0.16 -1.88
N ASN A 68 3.70 -0.75 -1.37
CA ASN A 68 2.25 -0.64 -1.52
C ASN A 68 1.70 0.63 -0.86
N GLU A 69 2.10 0.92 0.38
CA GLU A 69 1.63 2.11 1.09
C GLU A 69 2.19 3.40 0.48
N TYR A 70 3.43 3.40 -0.03
CA TYR A 70 3.96 4.52 -0.81
C TYR A 70 3.12 4.81 -2.06
N LEU A 71 2.72 3.76 -2.80
CA LEU A 71 1.89 3.93 -3.99
C LEU A 71 0.48 4.43 -3.64
N SER A 72 -0.09 4.00 -2.51
CA SER A 72 -1.35 4.56 -1.98
C SER A 72 -1.23 6.06 -1.70
N LEU A 73 -0.14 6.48 -1.05
CA LEU A 73 0.16 7.89 -0.81
C LEU A 73 0.32 8.67 -2.12
N LYS A 74 1.16 8.16 -3.05
CA LYS A 74 1.37 8.74 -4.38
C LYS A 74 0.03 8.94 -5.10
N ASN A 75 -0.84 7.93 -5.09
CA ASN A 75 -2.12 7.98 -5.78
C ASN A 75 -3.11 8.95 -5.12
N ALA A 76 -3.06 9.14 -3.80
CA ALA A 76 -3.84 10.19 -3.15
C ALA A 76 -3.40 11.59 -3.59
N LEU A 77 -2.08 11.84 -3.72
CA LEU A 77 -1.54 13.11 -4.20
C LEU A 77 -1.86 13.39 -5.67
N VAL A 78 -1.85 12.34 -6.51
CA VAL A 78 -2.33 12.39 -7.90
C VAL A 78 -3.78 12.87 -7.98
N ASN A 79 -4.62 12.46 -7.02
CA ASN A 79 -6.04 12.79 -6.99
C ASN A 79 -6.35 14.10 -6.25
N ASP A 80 -5.33 14.89 -5.91
CA ASP A 80 -5.47 16.09 -5.09
C ASP A 80 -6.16 15.85 -3.72
N ASP A 81 -6.11 14.62 -3.20
CA ASP A 81 -6.73 14.26 -1.92
C ASP A 81 -5.73 14.37 -0.77
N SER A 82 -5.62 15.58 -0.22
CA SER A 82 -4.71 15.89 0.87
C SER A 82 -4.97 15.08 2.16
N LYS A 83 -6.24 14.72 2.41
CA LYS A 83 -6.61 13.96 3.62
C LYS A 83 -6.26 12.49 3.44
N ALA A 84 -6.58 11.91 2.29
CA ALA A 84 -6.17 10.54 1.99
C ALA A 84 -4.64 10.41 1.93
N ALA A 85 -3.93 11.42 1.44
CA ALA A 85 -2.47 11.45 1.46
C ALA A 85 -1.93 11.41 2.91
N ALA A 86 -2.48 12.24 3.81
CA ALA A 86 -2.08 12.20 5.22
C ALA A 86 -2.31 10.82 5.86
N LEU A 87 -3.49 10.22 5.64
CA LEU A 87 -3.82 8.89 6.16
C LEU A 87 -2.93 7.78 5.58
N ALA A 88 -2.61 7.83 4.29
CA ALA A 88 -1.70 6.88 3.66
C ALA A 88 -0.27 7.01 4.22
N ALA A 89 0.18 8.24 4.49
CA ALA A 89 1.47 8.47 5.13
C ALA A 89 1.53 7.89 6.56
N GLU A 90 0.46 8.00 7.35
CA GLU A 90 0.38 7.36 8.68
C GLU A 90 0.51 5.83 8.59
N LYS A 91 -0.22 5.21 7.65
CA LYS A 91 -0.12 3.75 7.41
C LYS A 91 1.27 3.33 6.99
N LEU A 92 1.93 4.14 6.15
CA LEU A 92 3.29 3.88 5.71
C LEU A 92 4.29 3.98 6.87
N VAL A 93 4.13 4.91 7.81
CA VAL A 93 4.96 4.96 9.04
C VAL A 93 4.82 3.68 9.85
N VAL A 94 3.60 3.20 10.07
CA VAL A 94 3.34 1.95 10.82
C VAL A 94 3.97 0.77 10.10
N THR A 95 3.69 0.62 8.80
CA THR A 95 4.21 -0.49 7.97
C THR A 95 5.73 -0.52 7.96
N LEU A 96 6.38 0.63 7.87
CA LEU A 96 7.83 0.74 7.87
C LEU A 96 8.44 0.42 9.25
N SER A 97 7.76 0.83 10.33
CA SER A 97 8.22 0.61 11.71
C SER A 97 8.07 -0.84 12.15
N ASP A 98 7.05 -1.54 11.64
CA ASP A 98 6.77 -2.95 11.92
C ASP A 98 7.57 -3.92 11.03
N LEU A 99 8.32 -3.40 10.06
CA LEU A 99 9.07 -4.22 9.11
C LEU A 99 10.22 -4.95 9.82
N ASN A 100 10.11 -6.27 9.90
CA ASN A 100 11.14 -7.10 10.52
C ASN A 100 12.39 -7.20 9.64
N SER A 101 13.46 -6.52 10.05
CA SER A 101 14.77 -6.53 9.40
C SER A 101 15.76 -7.56 9.94
N SER A 102 15.32 -8.50 10.81
CA SER A 102 16.20 -9.46 11.48
C SER A 102 16.94 -10.43 10.56
N SER A 103 16.48 -10.60 9.32
CA SER A 103 17.12 -11.44 8.30
C SER A 103 18.20 -10.72 7.50
N LEU A 104 18.38 -9.41 7.68
CA LEU A 104 19.48 -8.64 7.09
C LEU A 104 20.78 -8.84 7.87
N ASP A 105 21.91 -8.81 7.17
CA ASP A 105 23.22 -8.68 7.82
C ASP A 105 23.40 -7.28 8.43
N SER A 106 24.49 -7.06 9.18
CA SER A 106 24.73 -5.78 9.84
C SER A 106 24.81 -4.59 8.88
N LYS A 107 25.32 -4.78 7.66
CA LYS A 107 25.42 -3.72 6.66
C LYS A 107 24.04 -3.39 6.10
N GLY A 108 23.26 -4.41 5.74
CA GLY A 108 21.90 -4.29 5.26
C GLY A 108 21.00 -3.64 6.30
N LYS A 109 21.12 -4.04 7.57
CA LYS A 109 20.36 -3.44 8.67
C LYS A 109 20.69 -1.96 8.85
N ASN A 110 21.98 -1.59 8.89
CA ASN A 110 22.38 -0.19 9.02
C ASN A 110 21.89 0.67 7.85
N ASN A 111 21.93 0.13 6.62
CA ASN A 111 21.41 0.81 5.45
C ASN A 111 19.89 0.99 5.52
N PHE A 112 19.16 -0.07 5.89
CA PHE A 112 17.70 -0.03 6.06
C PHE A 112 17.30 0.99 7.14
N ASP A 113 17.91 0.91 8.33
CA ASP A 113 17.59 1.78 9.46
C ASP A 113 17.81 3.26 9.11
N GLY A 114 18.89 3.57 8.38
CA GLY A 114 19.19 4.94 7.91
C GLY A 114 18.14 5.48 6.95
N ILE A 115 17.77 4.69 5.92
CA ILE A 115 16.72 5.07 4.96
C ILE A 115 15.37 5.20 5.68
N ALA A 116 15.04 4.24 6.55
CA ALA A 116 13.77 4.23 7.26
C ALA A 116 13.62 5.44 8.20
N ALA A 117 14.69 5.88 8.85
CA ALA A 117 14.66 7.07 9.71
C ALA A 117 14.29 8.35 8.93
N GLU A 118 14.90 8.57 7.75
CA GLU A 118 14.57 9.73 6.91
C GLU A 118 13.15 9.61 6.35
N MET A 119 12.73 8.43 5.87
CA MET A 119 11.35 8.20 5.44
C MET A 119 10.34 8.54 6.54
N ILE A 120 10.56 8.10 7.78
CA ILE A 120 9.65 8.38 8.91
C ILE A 120 9.55 9.88 9.18
N LYS A 121 10.65 10.62 9.07
CA LYS A 121 10.65 12.07 9.23
C LYS A 121 9.78 12.73 8.16
N ASP A 122 9.99 12.39 6.89
CA ASP A 122 9.22 12.99 5.79
C ASP A 122 7.73 12.60 5.85
N LEU A 123 7.43 11.36 6.19
CA LEU A 123 6.06 10.89 6.36
C LEU A 123 5.32 11.62 7.48
N LYS A 124 6.00 11.97 8.59
CA LYS A 124 5.41 12.77 9.67
C LYS A 124 5.04 14.18 9.21
N HIS A 125 5.84 14.78 8.32
CA HIS A 125 5.48 16.05 7.70
C HIS A 125 4.25 15.91 6.79
N ILE A 126 4.15 14.84 6.02
CA ILE A 126 3.00 14.59 5.15
C ILE A 126 1.72 14.33 5.97
N SER A 127 1.78 13.43 6.96
CA SER A 127 0.62 13.06 7.79
C SER A 127 0.13 14.20 8.67
N GLY A 128 1.06 14.95 9.29
CA GLY A 128 0.74 16.06 10.18
C GLY A 128 0.16 17.31 9.48
N ASN A 129 0.08 17.33 8.16
CA ASN A 129 -0.30 18.51 7.37
C ASN A 129 -1.44 18.26 6.38
N ALA A 130 -2.44 17.46 6.78
CA ALA A 130 -3.70 17.35 6.05
C ALA A 130 -4.31 18.73 5.75
N GLY A 131 -4.72 18.93 4.49
CA GLY A 131 -5.20 20.21 3.96
C GLY A 131 -4.12 21.14 3.42
N LYS A 132 -2.82 20.81 3.54
CA LYS A 132 -1.71 21.62 3.01
C LYS A 132 -0.97 20.86 1.90
N MET A 133 -1.58 20.82 0.71
CA MET A 133 -1.12 20.02 -0.42
C MET A 133 0.33 20.32 -0.81
N ASP A 134 0.72 21.59 -0.90
CA ASP A 134 2.08 21.98 -1.30
C ASP A 134 3.15 21.43 -0.35
N HIS A 135 2.88 21.48 0.96
CA HIS A 135 3.77 20.91 1.96
C HIS A 135 3.84 19.38 1.84
N GLN A 136 2.72 18.72 1.61
CA GLN A 136 2.71 17.27 1.41
C GLN A 136 3.51 16.87 0.16
N ARG A 137 3.42 17.64 -0.92
CA ARG A 137 4.16 17.40 -2.16
C ARG A 137 5.66 17.63 -2.00
N GLU A 138 6.04 18.68 -1.28
CA GLU A 138 7.44 18.97 -0.93
C GLU A 138 8.10 17.78 -0.22
N TYR A 139 7.46 17.28 0.84
CA TYR A 139 7.99 16.13 1.59
C TYR A 139 7.80 14.80 0.85
N PHE A 140 6.82 14.70 -0.06
CA PHE A 140 6.70 13.54 -0.95
C PHE A 140 7.86 13.46 -1.97
N ALA A 141 8.41 14.61 -2.40
CA ALA A 141 9.55 14.65 -3.28
C ALA A 141 10.83 14.13 -2.60
N LEU A 142 11.02 14.48 -1.33
CA LEU A 142 12.04 13.86 -0.47
C LEU A 142 11.76 12.36 -0.40
N LEU A 143 10.63 11.94 0.20
CA LEU A 143 10.24 10.54 0.39
C LEU A 143 10.44 9.66 -0.85
N SER A 144 10.13 10.17 -2.04
CA SER A 144 10.28 9.43 -3.30
C SER A 144 11.73 9.07 -3.62
N LYS A 145 12.68 9.91 -3.20
CA LYS A 145 14.10 9.62 -3.24
C LYS A 145 14.43 8.46 -2.30
N GLU A 146 14.02 8.49 -1.03
CA GLU A 146 14.32 7.40 -0.08
C GLU A 146 13.68 6.09 -0.50
N VAL A 147 12.44 6.11 -1.03
CA VAL A 147 11.79 4.89 -1.55
C VAL A 147 12.51 4.36 -2.79
N THR A 148 13.04 5.23 -3.66
CA THR A 148 13.89 4.80 -4.77
C THR A 148 15.15 4.10 -4.24
N ASP A 149 15.80 4.67 -3.23
CA ASP A 149 16.98 4.08 -2.61
C ASP A 149 16.63 2.74 -1.94
N LEU A 150 15.47 2.65 -1.28
CA LEU A 150 14.97 1.41 -0.66
C LEU A 150 14.76 0.31 -1.71
N VAL A 151 14.06 0.61 -2.81
CA VAL A 151 13.81 -0.33 -3.91
C VAL A 151 15.11 -0.79 -4.55
N LYS A 152 16.08 0.10 -4.77
CA LYS A 152 17.38 -0.26 -5.36
C LYS A 152 18.23 -1.14 -4.45
N ASN A 153 18.15 -0.97 -3.14
CA ASN A 153 18.96 -1.72 -2.19
C ASN A 153 18.38 -3.10 -1.84
N PHE A 154 17.05 -3.22 -1.79
CA PHE A 154 16.39 -4.43 -1.27
C PHE A 154 15.53 -5.16 -2.31
N GLY A 155 15.29 -4.55 -3.47
CA GLY A 155 14.43 -5.10 -4.51
C GLY A 155 12.96 -5.15 -4.12
N THR A 156 12.12 -5.55 -5.07
CA THR A 156 10.68 -5.77 -4.87
C THR A 156 10.21 -6.78 -5.91
N ASP A 157 9.11 -7.48 -5.64
CA ASP A 157 8.47 -8.37 -6.64
C ASP A 157 7.65 -7.59 -7.68
N ARG A 158 7.50 -6.28 -7.49
CA ARG A 158 6.72 -5.41 -8.36
C ARG A 158 7.60 -4.86 -9.47
N LYS A 159 7.10 -4.94 -10.70
CA LYS A 159 7.64 -4.11 -11.78
C LYS A 159 7.22 -2.66 -11.54
N LEU A 160 8.19 -1.78 -11.34
CA LEU A 160 7.97 -0.37 -11.07
C LEU A 160 8.68 0.51 -12.12
N TYR A 161 8.24 1.74 -12.24
CA TYR A 161 8.78 2.75 -13.15
C TYR A 161 9.20 3.94 -12.30
N LYS A 162 10.44 4.39 -12.46
CA LYS A 162 10.86 5.68 -11.92
C LYS A 162 10.52 6.72 -12.97
N ASP A 163 9.67 7.65 -12.59
CA ASP A 163 9.19 8.73 -13.43
C ASP A 163 9.87 10.04 -13.00
N TYR A 164 9.80 11.04 -13.87
CA TYR A 164 10.39 12.36 -13.65
C TYR A 164 9.59 13.48 -14.34
N CYS A 165 9.30 14.58 -13.64
CA CYS A 165 8.75 15.81 -14.22
C CYS A 165 9.77 16.95 -14.03
N PRO A 166 10.36 17.49 -15.11
CA PRO A 166 11.40 18.51 -15.03
C PRO A 166 10.91 19.88 -14.53
N MET A 167 9.59 20.09 -14.44
CA MET A 167 9.01 21.35 -13.98
C MET A 167 8.95 21.45 -12.46
N TYR A 168 8.92 20.32 -11.75
CA TYR A 168 8.83 20.32 -10.30
C TYR A 168 10.16 20.76 -9.67
N ASP A 169 10.12 21.73 -8.75
CA ASP A 169 11.29 22.27 -8.05
C ASP A 169 12.48 22.62 -8.98
N GLY A 170 12.16 23.19 -10.15
CA GLY A 170 13.15 23.52 -11.17
C GLY A 170 13.97 22.32 -11.66
N GLY A 171 13.41 21.11 -11.61
CA GLY A 171 14.03 19.86 -12.05
C GLY A 171 14.94 19.19 -11.03
N LYS A 172 14.97 19.67 -9.78
CA LYS A 172 15.89 19.10 -8.76
C LYS A 172 15.36 17.82 -8.11
N SER A 173 14.05 17.74 -7.88
CA SER A 173 13.45 16.72 -7.01
C SER A 173 12.19 16.06 -7.57
N GLY A 174 11.84 16.31 -8.83
CA GLY A 174 10.60 15.83 -9.46
C GLY A 174 10.55 14.33 -9.82
N TYR A 175 11.12 13.43 -9.01
CA TYR A 175 11.16 11.98 -9.25
C TYR A 175 10.20 11.21 -8.37
N TRP A 176 9.43 10.28 -8.93
CA TRP A 176 8.57 9.37 -8.17
C TRP A 176 8.61 7.95 -8.72
N ILE A 177 8.03 7.00 -8.00
CA ILE A 177 7.84 5.63 -8.48
C ILE A 177 6.37 5.39 -8.82
N SER A 178 6.09 4.75 -9.96
CA SER A 178 4.78 4.27 -10.37
C SER A 178 4.77 2.76 -10.64
N GLU A 179 3.63 2.17 -10.37
CA GLU A 179 3.20 0.83 -10.73
C GLU A 179 2.65 0.69 -12.16
N THR A 180 2.48 1.80 -12.89
CA THR A 180 1.97 1.80 -14.27
C THR A 180 2.87 2.60 -15.21
N LYS A 181 2.72 2.38 -16.52
CA LYS A 181 3.41 3.20 -17.53
C LYS A 181 2.72 4.54 -17.82
N GLU A 182 1.47 4.69 -17.40
CA GLU A 182 0.72 5.92 -17.61
C GLU A 182 1.25 6.97 -16.63
N ILE A 183 1.70 8.12 -17.16
CA ILE A 183 2.21 9.21 -16.33
C ILE A 183 1.04 9.88 -15.60
N LYS A 184 1.07 9.80 -14.27
CA LYS A 184 0.16 10.51 -13.36
C LYS A 184 0.99 11.24 -12.32
N ASN A 185 1.09 12.56 -12.47
CA ASN A 185 1.99 13.41 -11.73
C ASN A 185 1.46 13.73 -10.31
N PRO A 186 2.11 13.23 -9.24
CA PRO A 186 1.67 13.49 -7.87
C PRO A 186 1.95 14.93 -7.39
N TYR A 187 2.83 15.67 -8.07
CA TYR A 187 3.25 17.01 -7.68
C TYR A 187 2.35 18.13 -8.19
N TYR A 188 1.58 17.86 -9.24
CA TYR A 188 0.65 18.84 -9.81
C TYR A 188 -0.79 18.33 -9.86
N GLY A 189 -1.03 17.03 -9.61
CA GLY A 189 -2.36 16.45 -9.58
C GLY A 189 -3.15 16.78 -10.84
N SER A 190 -4.38 17.27 -10.69
CA SER A 190 -5.23 17.63 -11.82
C SER A 190 -4.70 18.79 -12.68
N GLU A 191 -3.81 19.64 -12.17
CA GLU A 191 -3.30 20.80 -12.93
C GLU A 191 -2.36 20.39 -14.08
N MET A 192 -1.51 19.37 -13.86
CA MET A 192 -0.56 18.88 -14.85
C MET A 192 -0.38 17.36 -14.76
N LEU A 193 -1.50 16.63 -14.77
CA LEU A 193 -1.53 15.19 -14.50
C LEU A 193 -0.58 14.38 -15.40
N SER A 194 -0.42 14.79 -16.65
CA SER A 194 0.43 14.12 -17.63
C SER A 194 1.87 14.70 -17.74
N CYS A 195 2.28 15.63 -16.87
CA CYS A 195 3.68 16.10 -16.89
C CYS A 195 4.63 15.00 -16.42
N GLY A 196 5.58 14.65 -17.28
CA GLY A 196 6.74 13.85 -16.94
C GLY A 196 6.96 12.71 -17.91
N GLY A 197 7.88 11.83 -17.56
CA GLY A 197 8.20 10.63 -18.33
C GLY A 197 8.94 9.60 -17.51
N ILE A 198 8.90 8.35 -17.97
CA ILE A 198 9.62 7.23 -17.38
C ILE A 198 11.12 7.42 -17.67
N VAL A 199 11.95 7.40 -16.63
CA VAL A 199 13.43 7.48 -16.75
C VAL A 199 14.12 6.17 -16.43
N GLU A 200 13.49 5.28 -15.68
CA GLU A 200 14.07 3.98 -15.30
C GLU A 200 12.96 2.94 -15.09
N THR A 201 13.19 1.68 -15.46
CA THR A 201 12.33 0.57 -15.02
C THR A 201 13.05 -0.17 -13.90
N LEU A 202 12.41 -0.29 -12.74
CA LEU A 202 12.92 -0.99 -11.56
C LEU A 202 12.34 -2.42 -11.56
N LYS A 203 13.22 -3.42 -11.38
CA LYS A 203 12.91 -4.85 -11.37
C LYS A 203 13.73 -5.54 -10.28
#